data_AF-A0A485ABA4-F1
#
_entry.id   AF-A0A485ABA4-F1
#
_cell.length_a   1.000
_cell.length_b   1.000
_cell.length_c   1.000
_cell.angle_alpha   90.00
_cell.angle_beta   90.00
_cell.angle_gamma   90.00
#
_symmetry.space_group_name_H-M   'P 1'
#
loop_
_entity.id
_entity.type
_entity.pdbx_description
1 polymer ?
#
loop_
_entity_poly.entity_id
_entity_poly.type
_entity_poly.pdbx_seq_one_letter_code
_entity_poly.pdbx_strand_id
1 'polypeptide(L)'
;MKTPALLGPDGKTALRDYAGYHGGAGGFGGQLRAWNPPSESADAALLPNLSRGNARADDLVRNNGYAANAVQLHQDHIVGSFFRLSYCPSWRYLGIKEEESRAFAREVEAAWYEYAEDDFLRDRC
;
A
#
# COMPACT_ATOMS: atom_id res chain seq x y z
N MET A 1 -39.59 1.55 45.02
CA MET A 1 -38.30 2.28 45.01
C MET A 1 -38.05 2.73 43.58
N LYS A 2 -37.83 4.02 43.32
CA LYS A 2 -37.60 4.54 41.96
C LYS A 2 -36.10 4.41 41.66
N THR A 3 -35.72 3.61 40.68
CA THR A 3 -34.31 3.43 40.29
C THR A 3 -33.76 4.78 39.80
N PRO A 4 -32.59 5.26 40.29
CA PRO A 4 -32.02 6.52 39.81
C PRO A 4 -31.65 6.39 38.33
N ALA A 5 -32.10 7.35 37.52
CA ALA A 5 -31.74 7.42 36.11
C ALA A 5 -30.37 8.11 35.97
N LEU A 6 -29.41 7.43 35.36
CA LEU A 6 -28.12 8.01 35.00
C LEU A 6 -28.31 8.86 33.75
N LEU A 7 -27.98 10.15 33.83
CA LEU A 7 -28.09 11.12 32.73
C LEU A 7 -26.70 11.51 32.23
N GLY A 8 -26.63 11.95 30.98
CA GLY A 8 -25.42 12.52 30.38
C GLY A 8 -25.05 13.89 30.96
N PRO A 9 -23.90 14.46 30.54
CA PRO A 9 -23.43 15.78 30.98
C PRO A 9 -24.39 16.94 30.70
N ASP A 10 -25.32 16.74 29.76
CA ASP A 10 -26.40 17.67 29.40
C ASP A 10 -27.58 17.62 30.39
N GLY A 11 -27.60 16.66 31.32
CA GLY A 11 -28.61 16.50 32.35
C GLY A 11 -30.00 16.13 31.84
N LYS A 12 -30.12 15.74 30.56
CA LYS A 12 -31.40 15.43 29.89
C LYS A 12 -31.39 14.08 29.19
N THR A 13 -30.31 13.75 28.49
CA THR A 13 -30.18 12.50 27.75
C THR A 13 -29.83 11.36 28.70
N ALA A 14 -30.42 10.17 28.54
CA ALA A 14 -30.02 9.01 29.33
C ALA A 14 -28.55 8.65 29.04
N LEU A 15 -27.78 8.28 30.07
CA LEU A 15 -26.34 8.02 29.93
C LEU A 15 -26.03 6.95 28.86
N ARG A 16 -26.92 5.96 28.69
CA ARG A 16 -26.81 4.94 27.64
C ARG A 16 -26.96 5.50 26.23
N ASP A 17 -27.88 6.44 26.02
CA ASP A 17 -28.09 7.08 24.73
C ASP A 17 -26.99 8.10 24.44
N TYR A 18 -26.50 8.79 25.48
CA TYR A 18 -25.38 9.72 25.38
C TYR A 18 -24.05 9.01 25.06
N ALA A 19 -23.79 7.86 25.70
CA ALA A 19 -22.61 7.02 25.45
C ALA A 19 -22.76 6.07 24.26
N GLY A 20 -23.90 6.12 23.57
CA GLY A 20 -24.11 5.39 22.33
C GLY A 20 -23.17 5.84 21.22
N TYR A 21 -22.79 4.91 20.34
CA TYR A 21 -21.99 5.23 19.16
C TYR A 21 -22.84 6.01 18.15
N HIS A 22 -22.61 7.31 18.06
CA HIS A 22 -23.27 8.22 17.12
C HIS A 22 -22.32 8.62 15.98
N GLY A 23 -21.78 7.63 15.27
CA GLY A 23 -20.74 7.84 14.24
C GLY A 23 -21.18 8.67 13.02
N GLY A 24 -22.48 8.71 12.73
CA GLY A 24 -23.05 9.49 11.62
C GLY A 24 -23.80 10.76 12.04
N ALA A 25 -23.86 11.07 13.34
CA ALA A 25 -24.53 12.25 13.87
C ALA A 25 -23.49 13.18 14.54
N GLY A 26 -23.87 13.94 15.57
CA GLY A 26 -22.96 14.88 16.23
C GLY A 26 -21.74 14.27 16.93
N GLY A 27 -21.52 12.95 16.88
CA GLY A 27 -20.46 12.28 17.66
C GLY A 27 -20.73 12.32 19.17
N PHE A 28 -19.84 11.72 19.95
CA PHE A 28 -19.92 11.75 21.41
C PHE A 28 -19.72 13.19 21.92
N GLY A 29 -20.75 13.78 22.53
CA GLY A 29 -20.70 15.16 23.03
C GLY A 29 -20.77 16.26 21.95
N GLY A 30 -21.17 15.97 20.71
CA GLY A 30 -21.41 16.99 19.69
C GLY A 30 -20.19 17.43 18.86
N GLN A 31 -19.07 16.72 18.97
CA GLN A 31 -17.79 17.00 18.28
C GLN A 31 -17.93 17.06 16.74
N LEU A 32 -18.82 16.24 16.16
CA LEU A 32 -19.06 16.18 14.71
C LEU A 32 -20.22 17.07 14.27
N ARG A 33 -20.83 17.85 15.17
CA ARG A 33 -22.02 18.66 14.84
C ARG A 33 -21.77 19.73 13.77
N ALA A 34 -20.53 20.21 13.66
CA ALA A 34 -20.09 21.14 12.61
C ALA A 34 -19.39 20.44 11.43
N TRP A 35 -19.22 19.12 11.50
CA TRP A 35 -18.54 18.33 10.48
C TRP A 35 -19.57 17.76 9.50
N ASN A 36 -19.79 18.47 8.38
CA ASN A 36 -20.69 18.05 7.31
C ASN A 36 -19.90 17.89 6.00
N PRO A 37 -19.22 16.76 5.78
CA PRO A 37 -18.43 16.54 4.58
C PRO A 37 -19.36 16.34 3.38
N PRO A 38 -19.03 16.92 2.22
CA PRO A 38 -19.78 16.66 0.99
C PRO A 38 -19.67 15.17 0.61
N SER A 39 -20.73 14.63 0.02
CA SER A 39 -20.70 13.28 -0.56
C SER A 39 -19.95 13.34 -1.88
N GLU A 40 -18.73 12.84 -1.88
CA GLU A 40 -17.82 12.88 -3.02
C GLU A 40 -17.24 11.48 -3.28
N SER A 41 -16.77 11.23 -4.50
CA SER A 41 -16.01 10.02 -4.78
C SER A 41 -14.66 10.05 -4.05
N ALA A 42 -14.07 8.88 -3.82
CA ALA A 42 -12.75 8.79 -3.16
C ALA A 42 -11.68 9.62 -3.88
N ASP A 43 -11.73 9.66 -5.21
CA ASP A 43 -10.81 10.44 -6.03
C ASP A 43 -11.03 11.96 -5.86
N ALA A 44 -12.28 12.43 -5.94
CA ALA A 44 -12.63 13.84 -5.76
C ALA A 44 -12.19 14.39 -4.39
N ALA A 45 -12.29 13.57 -3.33
CA ALA A 45 -11.83 13.94 -1.99
C ALA A 45 -10.29 13.97 -1.87
N LEU A 46 -9.58 13.13 -2.63
CA LEU A 46 -8.12 12.97 -2.56
C LEU A 46 -7.38 14.01 -3.42
N LEU A 47 -7.83 14.24 -4.65
CA LEU A 47 -7.16 15.03 -5.68
C LEU A 47 -6.67 16.41 -5.20
N PRO A 48 -7.47 17.21 -4.44
CA PRO A 48 -7.05 18.55 -4.01
C PRO A 48 -5.76 18.56 -3.16
N ASN A 49 -5.51 17.47 -2.43
CA ASN A 49 -4.38 17.36 -1.50
C ASN A 49 -3.32 16.37 -1.97
N LEU A 50 -3.57 15.61 -3.04
CA LEU A 50 -2.73 14.51 -3.49
C LEU A 50 -1.28 14.94 -3.71
N SER A 51 -1.06 16.02 -4.46
CA SER A 51 0.30 16.53 -4.74
C SER A 51 1.06 16.89 -3.46
N ARG A 52 0.40 17.56 -2.50
CA ARG A 52 1.01 17.94 -1.22
C ARG A 52 1.25 16.71 -0.33
N GLY A 53 0.34 15.74 -0.35
CA GLY A 53 0.48 14.47 0.36
C GLY A 53 1.69 13.69 -0.13
N ASN A 54 1.84 13.56 -1.45
CA ASN A 54 2.98 12.88 -2.07
C ASN A 54 4.29 13.58 -1.71
N ALA A 55 4.37 14.91 -1.83
CA ALA A 55 5.58 15.64 -1.46
C ALA A 55 5.99 15.44 0.01
N ARG A 56 5.02 15.33 0.93
CA ARG A 56 5.29 15.03 2.35
C ARG A 56 5.73 13.59 2.57
N ALA A 57 5.17 12.64 1.83
CA ALA A 57 5.58 11.25 1.87
C ALA A 57 7.02 11.08 1.35
N ASP A 58 7.35 11.73 0.23
CA ASP A 58 8.70 11.72 -0.35
C ASP A 58 9.73 12.32 0.62
N ASP A 59 9.40 13.43 1.27
CA ASP A 59 10.26 14.05 2.28
C ASP A 59 10.46 13.14 3.50
N LEU A 60 9.40 12.46 3.94
CA LEU A 60 9.48 11.50 5.04
C LEU A 60 10.42 10.34 4.72
N VAL A 61 10.35 9.80 3.50
CA VAL A 61 11.23 8.70 3.05
C VAL A 61 12.70 9.14 3.02
N ARG A 62 12.99 10.39 2.63
CA ARG A 62 14.38 10.91 2.60
C ARG A 62 14.98 11.16 3.98
N ASN A 63 14.15 11.58 4.94
CA ASN A 63 14.62 12.06 6.24
C ASN A 63 14.45 11.06 7.39
N ASN A 64 13.72 9.95 7.19
CA ASN A 64 13.44 8.97 8.23
C ASN A 64 13.85 7.55 7.82
N GLY A 65 14.85 6.99 8.51
CA GLY A 65 15.36 5.64 8.24
C GLY A 65 14.31 4.52 8.37
N TYR A 66 13.29 4.68 9.23
CA TYR A 66 12.19 3.72 9.30
C TYR A 66 11.29 3.77 8.07
N ALA A 67 11.01 4.96 7.56
CA ALA A 67 10.22 5.14 6.34
C ALA A 67 10.98 4.65 5.10
N ALA A 68 12.28 4.97 5.00
CA ALA A 68 13.16 4.46 3.96
C ALA A 68 13.21 2.92 3.94
N ASN A 69 13.42 2.31 5.10
CA ASN A 69 13.45 0.86 5.23
C ASN A 69 12.09 0.20 4.89
N ALA A 70 10.97 0.86 5.24
CA ALA A 70 9.65 0.36 4.90
C ALA A 70 9.40 0.35 3.38
N VAL A 71 9.86 1.38 2.65
CA VAL A 71 9.77 1.41 1.18
C VAL A 71 10.63 0.31 0.56
N GLN A 72 11.87 0.15 1.03
CA GLN A 72 12.78 -0.89 0.56
C GLN A 72 12.19 -2.29 0.77
N LEU A 73 11.73 -2.59 1.99
CA LEU A 73 11.09 -3.86 2.30
C LEU A 73 9.87 -4.14 1.42
N HIS A 74 9.08 -3.10 1.13
CA HIS A 74 7.92 -3.22 0.25
C HIS A 74 8.33 -3.55 -1.19
N GLN A 75 9.38 -2.90 -1.70
CA GLN A 75 9.93 -3.18 -3.02
C GLN A 75 10.48 -4.62 -3.11
N ASP A 76 11.23 -5.04 -2.09
CA ASP A 76 11.79 -6.39 -2.00
C ASP A 76 10.68 -7.46 -1.95
N HIS A 77 9.56 -7.18 -1.28
CA HIS A 77 8.41 -8.08 -1.22
C HIS A 77 7.64 -8.18 -2.56
N ILE A 78 7.63 -7.12 -3.37
CA ILE A 78 6.89 -7.10 -4.65
C ILE A 78 7.70 -7.76 -5.76
N VAL A 79 8.98 -7.38 -5.89
CA VAL A 79 9.84 -7.86 -6.99
C VAL A 79 10.44 -9.23 -6.66
N GLY A 80 10.55 -9.56 -5.36
CA GLY A 80 11.36 -10.67 -4.88
C GLY A 80 12.84 -10.28 -4.82
N SER A 81 13.65 -11.12 -4.18
CA SER A 81 15.07 -10.84 -3.96
C SER A 81 15.96 -11.04 -5.19
N PHE A 82 15.44 -11.58 -6.30
CA PHE A 82 16.21 -11.94 -7.48
C PHE A 82 15.44 -11.66 -8.78
N PHE A 83 16.16 -11.24 -9.83
CA PHE A 83 15.60 -11.05 -11.16
C PHE A 83 15.66 -12.36 -11.98
N ARG A 84 14.54 -13.07 -12.07
CA ARG A 84 14.43 -14.29 -12.87
C ARG A 84 13.82 -14.02 -14.24
N LEU A 85 14.61 -14.22 -15.30
CA LEU A 85 14.10 -14.28 -16.68
C LEU A 85 13.33 -15.58 -16.90
N SER A 86 12.18 -15.51 -17.58
CA SER A 86 11.49 -16.67 -18.14
C SER A 86 11.51 -16.54 -19.66
N TYR A 87 12.35 -17.35 -20.31
CA TYR A 87 12.55 -17.26 -21.75
C TYR A 87 11.88 -18.44 -22.47
N CYS A 88 10.94 -18.13 -23.38
CA CYS A 88 10.20 -19.13 -24.15
C CYS A 88 10.36 -18.87 -25.66
N PRO A 89 11.49 -19.26 -26.27
CA PRO A 89 11.70 -19.09 -27.70
C PRO A 89 10.74 -19.94 -28.54
N SER A 90 10.22 -19.37 -29.63
CA SER A 90 9.37 -20.10 -30.58
C SER A 90 10.22 -21.00 -31.47
N TRP A 91 10.40 -22.25 -31.05
CA TRP A 91 11.20 -23.24 -31.76
C TRP A 91 10.76 -23.47 -33.21
N ARG A 92 9.44 -23.41 -33.48
CA ARG A 92 8.87 -23.55 -34.83
C ARG A 92 9.31 -22.44 -35.76
N TYR A 93 9.35 -21.21 -35.27
CA TYR A 93 9.77 -20.06 -36.05
C TYR A 93 11.28 -20.06 -36.29
N LEU A 94 12.04 -20.48 -35.28
CA LEU A 94 13.49 -20.57 -35.35
C LEU A 94 13.99 -21.77 -36.19
N GLY A 95 13.09 -22.69 -36.58
CA GLY A 95 13.45 -23.87 -37.35
C GLY A 95 14.31 -24.88 -36.59
N ILE A 96 14.34 -24.80 -35.25
CA ILE A 96 15.11 -25.68 -34.37
C ILE A 96 14.18 -26.73 -33.74
N LYS A 97 14.77 -27.80 -33.20
CA LYS A 97 14.00 -28.80 -32.46
C LYS A 97 13.54 -28.24 -31.12
N GLU A 98 12.43 -28.75 -30.60
CA GLU A 98 11.93 -28.35 -29.28
C GLU A 98 12.97 -28.60 -28.17
N GLU A 99 13.70 -29.70 -28.24
CA GLU A 99 14.77 -30.04 -27.29
C GLU A 99 15.91 -29.01 -27.30
N GLU A 100 16.35 -28.62 -28.50
CA GLU A 100 17.38 -27.59 -28.72
C GLU A 100 16.91 -26.23 -28.18
N SER A 101 15.65 -25.89 -28.43
CA SER A 101 15.04 -24.67 -27.91
C SER A 101 15.00 -24.64 -26.38
N ARG A 102 14.72 -25.76 -25.73
CA ARG A 102 14.73 -25.87 -24.26
C ARG A 102 16.15 -25.79 -23.70
N ALA A 103 17.13 -26.39 -24.38
CA ALA A 103 18.54 -26.28 -23.99
C ALA A 103 19.02 -24.83 -24.09
N PHE A 104 18.74 -24.17 -25.22
CA PHE A 104 19.07 -22.77 -25.44
C PHE A 104 18.40 -21.84 -24.42
N ALA A 105 17.13 -22.07 -24.09
CA ALA A 105 16.45 -21.29 -23.05
C ALA A 105 17.15 -21.38 -21.70
N ARG A 106 17.60 -22.58 -21.29
CA ARG A 106 18.35 -22.77 -20.03
C ARG A 106 19.67 -22.03 -20.02
N GLU A 107 20.40 -22.03 -21.13
CA GLU A 107 21.68 -21.32 -21.25
C GLU A 107 21.48 -19.80 -21.13
N VAL A 108 20.45 -19.26 -21.80
CA VAL A 108 20.12 -17.83 -21.72
C VAL A 108 19.66 -17.44 -20.32
N GLU A 109 18.81 -18.25 -19.68
CA GLU A 109 18.37 -18.00 -18.30
C GLU A 109 19.53 -18.07 -17.31
N ALA A 110 20.49 -18.98 -17.50
CA ALA A 110 21.69 -19.07 -16.66
C ALA A 110 22.62 -17.86 -16.84
N ALA A 111 22.90 -17.46 -18.07
CA ALA A 111 23.71 -16.27 -18.37
C ALA A 111 23.05 -14.99 -17.85
N TRP A 112 21.72 -14.90 -17.95
CA TRP A 112 20.97 -13.80 -17.38
C TRP A 112 21.08 -13.77 -15.86
N TYR A 113 20.93 -14.91 -15.19
CA TYR A 113 21.06 -14.99 -13.73
C TYR A 113 22.45 -14.54 -13.28
N GLU A 114 23.51 -15.00 -13.94
CA GLU A 114 24.87 -14.56 -13.64
C GLU A 114 25.04 -13.05 -13.83
N TYR A 115 24.52 -12.48 -14.91
CA TYR A 115 24.58 -11.03 -15.15
C TYR A 115 23.75 -10.23 -14.12
N ALA A 116 22.53 -10.67 -13.83
CA ALA A 116 21.60 -9.93 -12.99
C ALA A 116 21.94 -10.01 -11.50
N GLU A 117 22.56 -11.12 -11.06
CA GLU A 117 22.89 -11.39 -9.66
C GLU A 117 24.39 -11.31 -9.35
N ASP A 118 25.22 -10.83 -10.28
CA ASP A 118 26.62 -10.49 -10.00
C ASP A 118 26.69 -9.34 -8.98
N ASP A 119 27.44 -9.54 -7.90
CA ASP A 119 27.64 -8.58 -6.80
C ASP A 119 28.14 -7.22 -7.33
N PHE A 120 28.88 -7.19 -8.44
CA PHE A 120 29.38 -5.94 -9.05
C PHE A 120 28.28 -5.08 -9.71
N LEU A 121 27.13 -5.66 -10.06
CA LEU A 121 26.00 -4.94 -10.65
C LEU A 121 24.91 -4.62 -9.62
N ARG A 122 24.80 -5.39 -8.54
CA ARG A 122 23.81 -5.17 -7.48
C ARG A 122 23.98 -3.83 -6.75
N ASP A 123 25.22 -3.36 -6.58
CA ASP A 123 25.52 -2.14 -5.83
C ASP A 123 25.41 -0.83 -6.65
N ARG A 124 24.98 -0.89 -7.93
CA ARG A 124 24.86 0.28 -8.82
C ARG A 124 23.45 0.62 -9.33
N CYS A 125 22.46 -0.23 -9.07
CA CYS A 125 21.05 0.04 -9.38
C CYS A 125 20.29 0.43 -8.10
#